data_AF-R6R4I1-F1
#
_entry.id   AF-R6R4I1-F1
#
_cell.length_a   1.000
_cell.length_b   1.000
_cell.length_c   1.000
_cell.angle_alpha   90.00
_cell.angle_beta   90.00
_cell.angle_gamma   90.00
#
_symmetry.space_group_name_H-M   'P 1'
#
loop_
_entity.id
_entity.type
_entity.pdbx_description
1 polymer ?
#
loop_
_entity_poly.entity_id
_entity_poly.type
_entity_poly.pdbx_seq_one_letter_code
_entity_poly.pdbx_strand_id
1 'polypeptide(L)'
;MYMDNNLQIKILNKDKDINFGCIYENAIAEELVSKGFDLYYYKNNKFGEIDFLIENKGVVIPFEIKSGKNYKKHNALDHLLSNNFDIPKGYILSNNNIEINSNKIYLPIYMIMFFEKDKVKDMKYKVDLSSL
;
A
#
# COMPACT_ATOMS: atom_id res chain seq x y z
N MET A 1 -16.28 2.79 6.20
CA MET A 1 -15.53 3.61 7.16
C MET A 1 -16.34 4.87 7.43
N TYR A 2 -16.83 5.09 8.65
CA TYR A 2 -17.59 6.30 8.98
C TYR A 2 -16.60 7.41 9.34
N MET A 3 -16.54 8.47 8.52
CA MET A 3 -15.86 9.71 8.90
C MET A 3 -16.66 10.39 10.02
N ASP A 4 -15.98 10.82 11.09
CA ASP A 4 -16.55 11.75 12.06
C ASP A 4 -16.97 13.02 11.31
N ASN A 5 -18.25 13.39 11.37
CA ASN A 5 -18.79 14.57 10.67
C ASN A 5 -18.08 15.87 11.06
N ASN A 6 -17.35 15.90 12.18
CA ASN A 6 -16.56 17.04 12.62
C ASN A 6 -15.10 17.01 12.14
N LEU A 7 -14.64 15.93 11.49
CA LEU A 7 -13.24 15.77 11.07
C LEU A 7 -12.79 16.90 10.14
N GLN A 8 -13.65 17.30 9.21
CA GLN A 8 -13.36 18.40 8.27
C GLN A 8 -13.14 19.72 9.02
N ILE A 9 -13.99 20.03 10.00
CA ILE A 9 -13.88 21.22 10.84
C ILE A 9 -12.59 21.17 11.66
N LYS A 10 -12.28 20.01 12.26
CA LYS A 10 -11.03 19.81 13.02
C LYS A 10 -9.79 20.08 12.16
N ILE A 11 -9.77 19.58 10.91
CA ILE A 11 -8.66 19.82 9.96
C ILE A 11 -8.50 21.31 9.67
N LEU A 12 -9.60 22.00 9.35
CA LEU A 12 -9.58 23.44 9.06
C LEU A 12 -9.06 24.26 10.25
N ASN A 13 -9.41 23.83 11.47
CA ASN A 13 -8.96 24.46 12.72
C ASN A 13 -7.53 24.10 13.14
N LYS A 14 -6.86 23.19 12.42
CA LYS A 14 -5.53 22.65 12.76
C LYS A 14 -5.50 22.05 14.17
N ASP A 15 -6.57 21.35 14.55
CA ASP A 15 -6.64 20.67 15.83
C ASP A 15 -5.50 19.64 15.93
N LYS A 16 -4.87 19.57 17.11
CA LYS A 16 -3.68 18.72 17.32
C LYS A 16 -4.01 17.23 17.44
N ASP A 17 -5.26 16.89 17.73
CA ASP A 17 -5.71 15.52 18.05
C ASP A 17 -6.43 14.83 16.89
N ILE A 18 -6.13 15.21 15.64
CA ILE A 18 -6.73 14.58 14.46
C ILE A 18 -6.02 13.26 14.16
N ASN A 19 -6.78 12.17 14.13
CA ASN A 19 -6.31 10.92 13.56
C ASN A 19 -6.41 10.98 12.03
N PHE A 20 -5.26 11.20 11.38
CA PHE A 20 -5.17 11.24 9.92
C PHE A 20 -5.12 9.87 9.24
N GLY A 21 -5.20 8.75 10.00
CA GLY A 21 -5.07 7.38 9.45
C GLY A 21 -6.02 7.13 8.28
N CYS A 22 -7.32 7.23 8.56
CA CYS A 22 -8.39 7.09 7.58
C CYS A 22 -8.27 8.04 6.38
N ILE A 23 -7.76 9.26 6.59
CA ILE A 23 -7.59 10.24 5.50
C ILE A 23 -6.45 9.81 4.58
N TYR A 24 -5.33 9.39 5.16
CA TYR A 24 -4.17 8.93 4.41
C TYR A 24 -4.44 7.62 3.67
N GLU A 25 -5.14 6.68 4.31
CA GLU A 25 -5.58 5.43 3.66
C GLU A 25 -6.46 5.72 2.45
N ASN A 26 -7.46 6.61 2.59
CA ASN A 26 -8.32 6.99 1.47
C ASN A 26 -7.55 7.71 0.35
N ALA A 27 -6.67 8.66 0.68
CA ALA A 27 -5.87 9.37 -0.31
C ALA A 27 -4.94 8.43 -1.10
N ILE A 28 -4.33 7.47 -0.40
CA ILE A 28 -3.49 6.44 -1.02
C ILE A 28 -4.32 5.50 -1.90
N ALA A 29 -5.51 5.12 -1.43
CA ALA A 29 -6.42 4.30 -2.22
C ALA A 29 -6.84 4.99 -3.52
N GLU A 30 -7.23 6.27 -3.45
CA GLU A 30 -7.59 7.08 -4.62
C GLU A 30 -6.42 7.18 -5.61
N GLU A 31 -5.21 7.46 -5.12
CA GLU A 31 -4.02 7.56 -5.97
C GLU A 31 -3.75 6.24 -6.71
N LEU A 32 -3.74 5.11 -5.99
CA LEU A 32 -3.45 3.81 -6.57
C LEU A 32 -4.54 3.37 -7.57
N VAL A 33 -5.82 3.54 -7.21
CA VAL A 33 -6.95 3.20 -8.10
C VAL A 33 -6.94 4.07 -9.35
N SER A 34 -6.64 5.37 -9.23
CA SER A 34 -6.58 6.28 -10.39
C SER A 34 -5.51 5.86 -11.41
N LYS A 35 -4.50 5.12 -10.96
CA LYS A 35 -3.41 4.58 -11.79
C LYS A 35 -3.65 3.13 -12.24
N GLY A 36 -4.86 2.62 -12.00
CA GLY A 36 -5.32 1.33 -12.50
C GLY A 36 -4.92 0.14 -11.62
N PHE A 37 -4.45 0.35 -10.40
CA PHE A 37 -4.23 -0.75 -9.45
C PHE A 37 -5.56 -1.24 -8.87
N ASP A 38 -5.68 -2.56 -8.78
CA ASP A 38 -6.73 -3.19 -7.96
C ASP A 38 -6.23 -3.29 -6.53
N LEU A 39 -7.07 -2.87 -5.57
CA LEU A 39 -6.74 -2.89 -4.15
C LEU A 39 -7.39 -4.07 -3.46
N TYR A 40 -6.60 -4.79 -2.68
CA TYR A 40 -7.05 -5.88 -1.83
C TYR A 40 -6.68 -5.60 -0.37
N TYR A 41 -7.40 -6.21 0.56
CA TYR A 41 -7.13 -6.10 1.99
C TYR A 41 -6.72 -7.47 2.55
N TYR A 42 -5.79 -7.48 3.50
CA TYR A 42 -5.33 -8.71 4.16
C TYR A 42 -5.55 -8.64 5.66
N LYS A 43 -6.10 -9.72 6.22
CA LYS A 43 -6.31 -9.89 7.65
C LYS A 43 -5.91 -11.27 8.12
N ASN A 44 -5.17 -11.31 9.21
CA ASN A 44 -4.81 -12.52 9.91
C ASN A 44 -5.04 -12.35 11.42
N ASN A 45 -5.76 -13.28 12.05
CA ASN A 45 -6.09 -13.19 13.48
C ASN A 45 -4.85 -13.22 14.40
N LYS A 46 -3.75 -13.83 13.97
CA LYS A 46 -2.50 -13.95 14.73
C LYS A 46 -1.54 -12.78 14.47
N PHE A 47 -1.42 -12.36 13.21
CA PHE A 47 -0.37 -11.42 12.79
C PHE A 47 -0.87 -9.98 12.59
N GLY A 48 -2.17 -9.77 12.43
CA GLY A 48 -2.78 -8.46 12.22
C GLY A 48 -3.26 -8.24 10.79
N GLU A 49 -3.39 -6.98 10.40
CA GLU A 49 -3.91 -6.56 9.11
C GLU A 49 -2.88 -5.76 8.29
N ILE A 50 -3.11 -5.70 6.99
CA ILE A 50 -2.40 -4.85 6.05
C ILE A 50 -3.42 -4.05 5.27
N ASP A 51 -3.20 -2.74 5.19
CA ASP A 51 -4.16 -1.78 4.64
C ASP A 51 -4.46 -2.08 3.17
N PHE A 52 -3.41 -2.25 2.35
CA PHE A 52 -3.56 -2.61 0.95
C PHE A 52 -2.54 -3.66 0.47
N LEU A 53 -2.99 -4.54 -0.40
CA LEU A 53 -2.18 -5.33 -1.31
C LEU A 53 -2.53 -4.90 -2.74
N ILE A 54 -1.51 -4.76 -3.58
CA ILE A 54 -1.67 -4.60 -5.03
C ILE A 54 -0.90 -5.70 -5.76
N GLU A 55 -1.22 -5.88 -7.04
CA GLU A 55 -0.43 -6.70 -7.96
C GLU A 55 0.23 -5.79 -9.01
N ASN A 56 1.51 -6.05 -9.29
CA ASN A 56 2.21 -5.45 -10.42
C ASN A 56 3.19 -6.47 -11.05
N LYS A 57 3.02 -6.78 -12.34
CA LYS A 57 3.84 -7.76 -13.10
C LYS A 57 3.93 -9.15 -12.45
N GLY A 58 2.83 -9.66 -11.94
CA GLY A 58 2.71 -10.94 -11.25
C GLY A 58 3.24 -10.93 -9.81
N VAL A 59 3.63 -9.77 -9.27
CA VAL A 59 4.20 -9.66 -7.93
C VAL A 59 3.23 -8.92 -7.02
N VAL A 60 2.93 -9.53 -5.86
CA VAL A 60 2.14 -8.90 -4.80
C VAL A 60 3.01 -7.89 -4.06
N ILE A 61 2.45 -6.70 -3.80
CA ILE A 61 3.12 -5.63 -3.08
C ILE A 61 2.22 -5.15 -1.94
N PRO A 62 2.60 -5.39 -0.66
CA PRO A 62 1.88 -4.87 0.50
C PRO A 62 2.24 -3.40 0.79
N PHE A 63 1.24 -2.65 1.25
CA PHE A 63 1.30 -1.27 1.70
C PHE A 63 0.73 -1.15 3.11
N GLU A 64 1.49 -0.53 4.01
CA GLU A 64 1.05 -0.20 5.38
C GLU A 64 1.15 1.32 5.60
N ILE A 65 0.06 1.93 6.06
CA ILE A 65 -0.10 3.38 6.20
C ILE A 65 -0.03 3.74 7.68
N LYS A 66 0.89 4.65 8.03
CA LYS A 66 1.14 5.08 9.41
C LYS A 66 0.96 6.60 9.51
N SER A 67 -0.16 7.04 10.07
CA SER A 67 -0.38 8.46 10.39
C SER A 67 0.34 8.94 11.67
N GLY A 68 0.75 8.02 12.56
CA GLY A 68 1.32 8.31 13.89
C GLY A 68 2.80 7.96 14.08
N LYS A 69 3.34 8.29 15.27
CA LYS A 69 4.76 8.13 15.62
C LYS A 69 5.23 6.68 15.81
N ASN A 70 4.32 5.72 16.03
CA ASN A 70 4.67 4.31 16.23
C ASN A 70 4.73 3.56 14.90
N TYR A 71 5.83 3.74 14.16
CA TYR A 71 5.99 3.20 12.81
C TYR A 71 6.86 1.95 12.70
N LYS A 72 7.40 1.37 13.78
CA LYS A 72 8.43 0.29 13.68
C LYS A 72 7.96 -1.15 13.97
N LYS A 73 6.69 -1.36 14.32
CA LYS A 73 6.13 -2.71 14.51
C LYS A 73 5.16 -3.01 13.38
N HIS A 74 5.44 -4.09 12.66
CA HIS A 74 4.74 -4.48 11.43
C HIS A 74 4.50 -5.98 11.38
N ASN A 75 3.90 -6.56 12.42
CA ASN A 75 3.79 -8.02 12.55
C ASN A 75 3.15 -8.70 11.33
N ALA A 76 2.10 -8.08 10.74
CA ALA A 76 1.44 -8.59 9.55
C ALA A 76 2.35 -8.49 8.31
N LEU A 77 3.07 -7.38 8.16
CA LEU A 77 3.99 -7.16 7.04
C LEU A 77 5.18 -8.10 7.14
N ASP A 78 5.78 -8.21 8.32
CA ASP A 78 6.89 -9.12 8.60
C ASP A 78 6.51 -10.57 8.30
N HIS A 79 5.27 -10.96 8.60
CA HIS A 79 4.75 -12.27 8.25
C HIS A 79 4.60 -12.45 6.72
N LEU A 80 4.04 -11.47 6.02
CA LEU A 80 3.92 -11.51 4.55
C LEU A 80 5.28 -11.51 3.85
N LEU A 81 6.25 -10.77 4.38
CA LEU A 81 7.61 -10.65 3.86
C LEU A 81 8.54 -11.79 4.32
N SER A 82 8.01 -12.78 5.04
CA SER A 82 8.73 -14.01 5.34
C SER A 82 8.83 -14.90 4.09
N ASN A 83 9.70 -15.91 4.13
CA ASN A 83 9.98 -16.81 3.00
C ASN A 83 8.80 -17.69 2.55
N ASN A 84 7.59 -17.50 3.11
CA ASN A 84 6.44 -18.34 2.83
C ASN A 84 5.57 -17.84 1.66
N PHE A 85 5.71 -16.58 1.24
CA PHE A 85 4.78 -15.95 0.30
C PHE A 85 5.44 -15.41 -0.98
N ASP A 86 6.74 -15.56 -1.15
CA ASP A 86 7.51 -15.01 -2.28
C ASP A 86 7.23 -13.50 -2.53
N ILE A 87 6.97 -12.75 -1.46
CA ILE A 87 6.75 -11.30 -1.53
C ILE A 87 8.10 -10.61 -1.32
N PRO A 88 8.70 -10.01 -2.36
CA PRO A 88 10.08 -9.55 -2.30
C PRO A 88 10.26 -8.28 -1.46
N LYS A 89 9.22 -7.45 -1.35
CA LYS A 89 9.27 -6.17 -0.64
C LYS A 89 7.88 -5.67 -0.25
N GLY A 90 7.85 -4.80 0.75
CA GLY A 90 6.66 -4.07 1.18
C GLY A 90 6.96 -2.60 1.44
N TYR A 91 5.93 -1.77 1.34
CA TYR A 91 6.03 -0.33 1.51
C TYR A 91 5.30 0.14 2.78
N ILE A 92 5.97 1.02 3.52
CA ILE A 92 5.40 1.67 4.70
C ILE A 92 5.33 3.18 4.40
N LEU A 93 4.12 3.74 4.30
CA LEU A 93 3.94 5.16 4.06
C LEU A 93 3.64 5.90 5.36
N SER A 94 4.41 6.95 5.64
CA SER A 94 4.26 7.73 6.87
C SER A 94 4.71 9.18 6.69
N ASN A 95 4.64 9.99 7.75
CA ASN A 95 5.18 11.36 7.73
C ASN A 95 6.70 11.42 8.03
N ASN A 96 7.38 10.27 8.08
CA ASN A 96 8.83 10.19 8.30
C ASN A 96 9.62 10.26 6.99
N ASN A 97 10.95 10.38 7.12
CA ASN A 97 11.88 10.34 5.99
C ASN A 97 11.97 8.94 5.37
N ILE A 98 12.58 8.88 4.19
CA ILE A 98 12.88 7.64 3.48
C ILE A 98 13.84 6.78 4.32
N GLU A 99 13.52 5.50 4.45
CA GLU A 99 14.38 4.49 5.09
C GLU A 99 14.25 3.18 4.30
N ILE A 100 15.35 2.43 4.18
CA ILE A 100 15.32 1.07 3.61
C ILE A 100 15.87 0.13 4.67
N ASN A 101 15.08 -0.87 5.03
CA ASN A 101 15.48 -1.91 5.96
C ASN A 101 15.15 -3.28 5.37
N SER A 102 16.15 -3.90 4.73
CA SER A 102 16.00 -5.16 4.00
C SER A 102 14.88 -5.05 2.94
N ASN A 103 13.81 -5.85 3.07
CA ASN A 103 12.65 -5.88 2.20
C ASN A 103 11.54 -4.89 2.60
N LYS A 104 11.75 -4.04 3.61
CA LYS A 104 10.82 -2.98 4.02
C LYS A 104 11.33 -1.61 3.55
N ILE A 105 10.51 -0.92 2.77
CA ILE A 105 10.82 0.41 2.23
C ILE A 105 9.88 1.42 2.85
N TYR A 106 10.42 2.36 3.61
CA TYR A 106 9.66 3.43 4.25
C TYR A 106 9.70 4.66 3.36
N LEU A 107 8.53 5.21 3.06
CA LEU A 107 8.38 6.38 2.21
C LEU A 107 7.51 7.45 2.89
N PRO A 108 7.78 8.73 2.65
CA PRO A 108 6.81 9.79 2.93
C PRO A 108 5.48 9.52 2.22
N ILE A 109 4.34 9.83 2.86
CA ILE A 109 2.98 9.66 2.29
C ILE A 109 2.90 10.21 0.85
N TYR A 110 3.45 11.40 0.60
CA TYR A 110 3.38 12.05 -0.71
C TYR A 110 4.05 11.24 -1.83
N MET A 111 4.96 10.31 -1.53
CA MET A 111 5.67 9.53 -2.55
C MET A 111 4.78 8.47 -3.23
N ILE A 112 3.56 8.25 -2.73
CA ILE A 112 2.57 7.42 -3.44
C ILE A 112 2.33 7.93 -4.87
N MET A 113 2.50 9.24 -5.10
CA MET A 113 2.36 9.85 -6.43
C MET A 113 3.33 9.31 -7.48
N PHE A 114 4.39 8.61 -7.08
CA PHE A 114 5.38 8.04 -8.01
C PHE A 114 5.16 6.55 -8.29
N PHE A 115 4.19 5.90 -7.64
CA PHE A 115 3.82 4.53 -7.96
C PHE A 115 3.01 4.52 -9.23
N GLU A 116 3.43 3.73 -10.22
CA GLU A 116 2.78 3.61 -11.52
C GLU A 116 2.55 2.13 -11.82
N LYS A 117 1.38 1.79 -12.37
CA LYS A 117 1.11 0.43 -12.82
C LYS A 117 1.85 0.19 -14.11
N ASP A 118 2.64 -0.89 -14.14
CA ASP A 118 3.33 -1.25 -15.36
C ASP A 118 2.31 -1.60 -16.45
N LYS A 119 2.44 -0.95 -17.60
CA LYS A 119 1.62 -1.28 -18.77
C LYS A 119 1.96 -2.69 -19.22
N VAL A 120 0.97 -3.59 -19.20
CA VAL A 120 1.08 -4.88 -19.86
C VAL A 120 1.30 -4.60 -21.34
N LYS A 121 2.46 -4.97 -21.88
CA LYS A 121 2.69 -4.88 -23.32
C LYS A 121 1.68 -5.79 -24.01
N ASP A 122 1.05 -5.31 -25.08
CA ASP A 122 0.21 -6.14 -25.95
C ASP A 122 1.00 -7.37 -26.39
N MET A 123 0.75 -8.52 -25.76
CA MET A 123 1.35 -9.78 -26.17
C MET A 123 0.63 -10.24 -27.43
N LYS A 124 1.26 -10.03 -28.59
CA LYS A 124 0.83 -10.66 -29.83
C LYS A 124 1.23 -12.13 -29.78
N TYR A 125 0.32 -12.98 -29.33
CA TYR A 125 0.48 -14.43 -29.45
C TYR A 125 0.41 -14.81 -30.93
N LYS A 126 1.49 -15.39 -31.46
CA LYS A 126 1.45 -16.10 -32.74
C LYS A 126 1.28 -17.57 -32.42
N VAL A 127 0.08 -18.10 -32.66
CA VAL A 127 -0.18 -19.54 -32.49
C VAL A 127 0.65 -20.28 -33.52
N ASP A 128 1.54 -21.16 -33.05
CA ASP A 128 2.28 -22.05 -33.92
C ASP A 128 1.41 -23.27 -34.24
N LEU A 129 0.93 -23.32 -35.48
CA LEU A 129 0.14 -24.41 -36.03
C LEU A 129 0.97 -25.29 -36.98
N SER A 130 2.30 -25.17 -36.98
CA SER A 130 3.19 -25.94 -37.87
C SER A 130 3.15 -27.45 -37.66
N SER A 131 2.50 -27.90 -36.59
CA SER A 131 2.35 -29.29 -36.19
C SER A 131 0.90 -29.82 -36.29
N LEU A 132 -0.01 -29.06 -36.92
CA LEU A 132 -1.37 -29.48 -37.26
C LEU A 132 -1.48 -29.94 -38.72
#